data_AF-A0A0D3LKU7-F1
#
_entry.id   AF-A0A0D3LKU7-F1
#
_cell.length_a   1.000
_cell.length_b   1.000
_cell.length_c   1.000
_cell.angle_alpha   90.00
_cell.angle_beta   90.00
_cell.angle_gamma   90.00
#
_symmetry.space_group_name_H-M   'P 1'
#
loop_
_entity.id
_entity.type
_entity.pdbx_description
1 polymer ?
#
loop_
_entity_poly.entity_id
_entity_poly.type
_entity_poly.pdbx_seq_one_letter_code
_entity_poly.pdbx_strand_id
1 'polypeptide(L)'
;MSSLAIEYRDKRYNTIKLLENFQHKERRFSELAEEAETYAEKSDLYDKKWLYSEAHRRCVSLCWRIRDRYDSDPNIRRWVKREMASTEYKCRLERKEEKRQEFLNKHRYQVHFMQTSLRADYGQFRCDRCNQVFYHSPSTILLAEKEVYSCCCGHCTNSIIYKDWGKEPFS
;
A
#
# COMPACT_ATOMS: atom_id res chain seq x y z
N MET A 1 1.65 45.32 18.78
CA MET A 1 1.87 44.43 17.62
C MET A 1 1.27 45.10 16.39
N SER A 2 2.04 45.30 15.31
CA SER A 2 1.57 46.00 14.10
C SER A 2 0.50 45.18 13.37
N SER A 3 -0.50 45.84 12.74
CA SER A 3 -1.60 45.16 12.01
C SER A 3 -1.08 44.22 10.91
N LEU A 4 0.07 44.55 10.31
CA LEU A 4 0.80 43.70 9.39
C LEU A 4 1.16 42.34 10.00
N ALA A 5 1.68 42.28 11.23
CA ALA A 5 2.06 41.01 11.86
C ALA A 5 0.85 40.08 12.11
N ILE A 6 -0.33 40.66 12.33
CA ILE A 6 -1.59 39.92 12.50
C ILE A 6 -2.07 39.41 11.14
N GLU A 7 -2.06 40.26 10.11
CA GLU A 7 -2.46 39.89 8.75
C GLU A 7 -1.57 38.79 8.13
N TYR A 8 -0.26 38.85 8.39
CA TYR A 8 0.69 37.80 7.99
C TYR A 8 0.44 36.48 8.72
N ARG A 9 0.05 36.52 10.00
CA ARG A 9 -0.28 35.33 10.79
C ARG A 9 -1.56 34.66 10.30
N ASP A 10 -2.58 35.45 9.96
CA ASP A 10 -3.86 34.94 9.45
C ASP A 10 -3.74 34.36 8.05
N LYS A 11 -3.01 35.03 7.15
CA LYS A 11 -2.70 34.48 5.81
C LYS A 11 -1.97 33.15 5.93
N ARG A 12 -0.97 33.06 6.82
CA ARG A 12 -0.22 31.82 7.07
C ARG A 12 -1.12 30.70 7.59
N TYR A 13 -1.94 30.95 8.60
CA TYR A 13 -2.84 29.95 9.17
C TYR A 13 -3.85 29.41 8.13
N ASN A 14 -4.42 30.30 7.32
CA ASN A 14 -5.37 29.91 6.28
C ASN A 14 -4.71 29.05 5.19
N THR A 15 -3.49 29.39 4.76
CA THR A 15 -2.74 28.59 3.79
C THR A 15 -2.48 27.16 4.29
N ILE A 16 -2.14 27.02 5.58
CA ILE A 16 -1.88 25.72 6.21
C ILE A 16 -3.15 24.88 6.21
N LYS A 17 -4.24 25.45 6.70
CA LYS A 17 -5.53 24.77 6.77
C LYS A 17 -6.01 24.35 5.38
N LEU A 18 -5.76 25.14 4.36
CA LEU A 18 -6.04 24.80 2.95
C LEU A 18 -5.18 23.63 2.46
N LEU A 19 -3.87 23.66 2.72
CA LEU A 19 -2.96 22.57 2.35
C LEU A 19 -3.33 21.25 3.03
N GLU A 20 -3.56 21.27 4.34
CA GLU A 20 -3.97 20.09 5.11
C GLU A 20 -5.28 19.51 4.58
N ASN A 21 -6.26 20.36 4.24
CA ASN A 21 -7.53 19.93 3.68
C ASN A 21 -7.36 19.26 2.30
N PHE A 22 -6.52 19.82 1.43
CA PHE A 22 -6.24 19.22 0.13
C PHE A 22 -5.43 17.92 0.25
N GLN A 23 -4.47 17.82 1.17
CA GLN A 23 -3.74 16.58 1.45
C GLN A 23 -4.63 15.49 2.05
N HIS A 24 -5.59 15.86 2.89
CA HIS A 24 -6.58 14.92 3.41
C HIS A 24 -7.50 14.41 2.29
N LYS A 25 -7.97 15.31 1.41
CA LYS A 25 -8.78 14.93 0.25
C LYS A 25 -7.99 14.08 -0.74
N GLU A 26 -6.72 14.39 -0.96
CA GLU A 26 -5.80 13.63 -1.79
C GLU A 26 -5.71 12.17 -1.34
N ARG A 27 -5.47 11.93 -0.04
CA ARG A 27 -5.45 10.58 0.55
C ARG A 27 -6.76 9.86 0.36
N ARG A 28 -7.87 10.52 0.70
CA ARG A 28 -9.22 9.95 0.54
C ARG A 28 -9.53 9.57 -0.91
N PHE A 29 -9.13 10.39 -1.88
CA PHE A 29 -9.36 10.06 -3.30
C PHE A 29 -8.44 8.95 -3.79
N SER A 30 -7.24 8.80 -3.22
CA SER A 30 -6.36 7.65 -3.49
C SER A 30 -7.00 6.35 -2.97
N GLU A 31 -7.46 6.36 -1.73
CA GLU A 31 -8.16 5.22 -1.10
C GLU A 31 -9.41 4.82 -1.90
N LEU A 32 -10.25 5.79 -2.27
CA LEU A 32 -11.45 5.53 -3.08
C LEU A 32 -11.12 5.01 -4.49
N ALA A 33 -9.98 5.40 -5.06
CA ALA A 33 -9.53 4.87 -6.34
C ALA A 33 -9.09 3.40 -6.24
N GLU A 34 -8.45 3.02 -5.12
CA GLU A 34 -8.06 1.64 -4.82
C GLU A 34 -9.28 0.77 -4.46
N GLU A 35 -10.23 1.29 -3.67
CA GLU A 35 -11.50 0.61 -3.34
C GLU A 35 -12.36 0.37 -4.59
N ALA A 36 -12.38 1.32 -5.53
CA ALA A 36 -13.09 1.14 -6.80
C ALA A 36 -12.55 -0.07 -7.61
N GLU A 37 -11.28 -0.47 -7.41
CA GLU A 37 -10.72 -1.67 -8.05
C GLU A 37 -11.27 -2.98 -7.46
N THR A 38 -11.74 -2.98 -6.22
CA THR A 38 -12.11 -4.19 -5.49
C THR A 38 -13.61 -4.53 -5.54
N TYR A 39 -14.50 -3.56 -5.83
CA TYR A 39 -15.95 -3.73 -5.61
C TYR A 39 -16.91 -3.53 -6.82
N ALA A 40 -16.45 -3.18 -8.03
CA ALA A 40 -17.38 -2.88 -9.14
C ALA A 40 -17.31 -3.86 -10.33
N GLU A 41 -18.43 -3.98 -11.07
CA GLU A 41 -18.45 -4.60 -12.41
C GLU A 41 -17.63 -3.74 -13.40
N LYS A 42 -16.99 -4.38 -14.40
CA LYS A 42 -15.95 -3.78 -15.28
C LYS A 42 -16.29 -2.42 -15.90
N SER A 43 -17.57 -2.10 -16.11
CA SER A 43 -18.07 -0.87 -16.74
C SER A 43 -17.97 0.35 -15.80
N ASP A 44 -18.53 0.26 -14.59
CA ASP A 44 -18.57 1.37 -13.62
C ASP A 44 -17.21 1.67 -12.96
N LEU A 45 -16.32 0.68 -13.04
CA LEU A 45 -14.95 0.68 -12.53
C LEU A 45 -14.10 1.78 -13.18
N TYR A 46 -14.22 1.93 -14.49
CA TYR A 46 -13.37 2.86 -15.25
C TYR A 46 -13.71 4.31 -14.94
N ASP A 47 -15.00 4.66 -14.93
CA ASP A 47 -15.46 6.03 -14.73
C ASP A 47 -15.21 6.52 -13.29
N LYS A 48 -15.48 5.68 -12.28
CA LYS A 48 -15.22 6.04 -10.87
C LYS A 48 -13.72 6.18 -10.60
N LYS A 49 -12.90 5.23 -11.07
CA LYS A 49 -11.44 5.30 -10.94
C LYS A 49 -10.87 6.54 -11.63
N TRP A 50 -11.34 6.84 -12.84
CA TRP A 50 -10.92 8.03 -13.57
C TRP A 50 -11.28 9.31 -12.80
N LEU A 51 -12.51 9.40 -12.28
CA LEU A 51 -12.99 10.55 -11.53
C LEU A 51 -12.18 10.78 -10.24
N TYR A 52 -11.90 9.73 -9.47
CA TYR A 52 -11.06 9.85 -8.27
C TYR A 52 -9.60 10.18 -8.61
N SER A 53 -9.05 9.59 -9.67
CA SER A 53 -7.70 9.90 -10.16
C SER A 53 -7.58 11.36 -10.63
N GLU A 54 -8.61 11.90 -11.26
CA GLU A 54 -8.68 13.30 -11.68
C GLU A 54 -8.82 14.24 -10.48
N ALA A 55 -9.66 13.90 -9.50
CA ALA A 55 -9.80 14.65 -8.25
C ALA A 55 -8.48 14.67 -7.46
N HIS A 56 -7.78 13.54 -7.38
CA HIS A 56 -6.45 13.43 -6.80
C HIS A 56 -5.44 14.35 -7.52
N ARG A 57 -5.35 14.27 -8.86
CA ARG A 57 -4.46 15.14 -9.66
C ARG A 57 -4.73 16.63 -9.43
N ARG A 58 -6.01 17.02 -9.33
CA ARG A 58 -6.39 18.40 -9.01
C ARG A 58 -5.96 18.82 -7.61
N CYS A 59 -6.10 17.96 -6.61
CA CYS A 59 -5.62 18.24 -5.25
C CYS A 59 -4.10 18.44 -5.24
N VAL A 60 -3.34 17.56 -5.91
CA VAL A 60 -1.88 17.71 -6.06
C VAL A 60 -1.54 19.03 -6.74
N SER A 61 -2.18 19.37 -7.86
CA SER A 61 -1.95 20.64 -8.57
C SER A 61 -2.27 21.86 -7.71
N LEU A 62 -3.35 21.82 -6.92
CA LEU A 62 -3.69 22.91 -6.00
C LEU A 62 -2.67 23.05 -4.88
N CYS A 63 -2.15 21.96 -4.33
CA CYS A 63 -1.04 21.99 -3.37
C CYS A 63 0.21 22.67 -3.97
N TRP A 64 0.56 22.35 -5.22
CA TRP A 64 1.68 22.99 -5.94
C TRP A 64 1.45 24.48 -6.19
N ARG A 65 0.25 24.87 -6.65
CA ARG A 65 -0.08 26.29 -6.88
C ARG A 65 -0.08 27.11 -5.60
N ILE A 66 -0.56 26.53 -4.50
CA ILE A 66 -0.48 27.17 -3.18
C ILE A 66 0.98 27.35 -2.81
N ARG A 67 1.84 26.34 -3.01
CA ARG A 67 3.27 26.42 -2.76
C ARG A 67 3.95 27.53 -3.58
N ASP A 68 3.72 27.59 -4.89
CA ASP A 68 4.32 28.59 -5.77
C ASP A 68 3.92 30.01 -5.39
N ARG A 69 2.67 30.20 -4.95
CA ARG A 69 2.16 31.51 -4.50
C ARG A 69 2.92 32.08 -3.30
N TYR A 70 3.53 31.23 -2.48
CA TYR A 70 4.29 31.64 -1.30
C TYR A 70 5.80 31.38 -1.43
N ASP A 71 6.30 31.01 -2.62
CA ASP A 71 7.73 30.75 -2.83
C ASP A 71 8.58 32.04 -2.78
N SER A 72 7.92 33.21 -2.90
CA SER A 72 8.51 34.55 -2.77
C SER A 72 8.79 34.98 -1.33
N ASP A 73 8.23 34.31 -0.31
CA ASP A 73 8.53 34.56 1.10
C ASP A 73 9.47 33.46 1.64
N PRO A 74 10.75 33.78 1.91
CA PRO A 74 11.74 32.79 2.39
C PRO A 74 11.35 32.13 3.71
N ASN A 75 10.61 32.81 4.58
CA ASN A 75 10.19 32.28 5.88
C ASN A 75 9.06 31.27 5.72
N ILE A 76 8.07 31.58 4.86
CA ILE A 76 6.97 30.65 4.55
C ILE A 76 7.53 29.43 3.81
N ARG A 77 8.41 29.62 2.83
CA ARG A 77 9.07 28.54 2.08
C ARG A 77 9.83 27.57 2.97
N ARG A 78 10.68 28.09 3.88
CA ARG A 78 11.46 27.26 4.81
C ARG A 78 10.54 26.46 5.74
N TRP A 79 9.45 27.06 6.19
CA TRP A 79 8.48 26.40 7.06
C TRP A 79 7.70 25.30 6.33
N VAL A 80 7.17 25.57 5.13
CA VAL A 80 6.47 24.56 4.30
C VAL A 80 7.37 23.36 4.04
N LYS A 81 8.64 23.58 3.69
CA LYS A 81 9.62 22.49 3.51
C LYS A 81 9.81 21.65 4.78
N ARG A 82 9.84 22.28 5.95
CA ARG A 82 10.00 21.57 7.24
C ARG A 82 8.78 20.70 7.54
N GLU A 83 7.57 21.23 7.39
CA GLU A 83 6.36 20.45 7.63
C GLU A 83 6.22 19.29 6.64
N MET A 84 6.55 19.51 5.36
CA MET A 84 6.55 18.43 4.37
C MET A 84 7.53 17.32 4.75
N ALA A 85 8.77 17.65 5.11
CA ALA A 85 9.76 16.67 5.55
C ALA A 85 9.27 15.89 6.80
N SER A 86 8.59 16.57 7.72
CA SER A 86 7.97 15.94 8.89
C SER A 86 6.85 14.97 8.49
N THR A 87 5.97 15.37 7.58
CA THR A 87 4.87 14.54 7.09
C THR A 87 5.37 13.34 6.29
N GLU A 88 6.31 13.53 5.37
CA GLU A 88 6.95 12.45 4.62
C GLU A 88 7.61 11.44 5.55
N TYR A 89 8.29 11.92 6.60
CA TYR A 89 8.89 11.06 7.61
C TYR A 89 7.82 10.23 8.36
N LYS A 90 6.72 10.85 8.78
CA LYS A 90 5.60 10.15 9.43
C LYS A 90 4.99 9.08 8.50
N CYS A 91 4.68 9.43 7.25
CA CYS A 91 4.14 8.47 6.28
C CYS A 91 5.13 7.32 6.01
N ARG A 92 6.45 7.59 6.03
CA ARG A 92 7.47 6.54 5.92
C ARG A 92 7.44 5.59 7.11
N LEU A 93 7.23 6.10 8.32
CA LEU A 93 7.10 5.27 9.52
C LEU A 93 5.82 4.43 9.49
N GLU A 94 4.70 5.01 9.09
CA GLU A 94 3.41 4.32 8.92
C GLU A 94 3.56 3.15 7.92
N ARG A 95 4.10 3.41 6.72
CA ARG A 95 4.37 2.36 5.72
C ARG A 95 5.34 1.29 6.22
N LYS A 96 6.32 1.66 7.05
CA LYS A 96 7.25 0.68 7.63
C LYS A 96 6.53 -0.23 8.63
N GLU A 97 5.63 0.33 9.43
CA GLU A 97 4.82 -0.44 10.37
C GLU A 97 3.81 -1.33 9.65
N GLU A 98 3.13 -0.84 8.61
CA GLU A 98 2.25 -1.65 7.75
C GLU A 98 3.00 -2.85 7.18
N LYS A 99 4.15 -2.63 6.55
CA LYS A 99 4.99 -3.71 6.01
C LYS A 99 5.45 -4.70 7.09
N ARG A 100 5.72 -4.21 8.30
CA ARG A 100 6.07 -5.05 9.44
C ARG A 100 4.88 -5.91 9.87
N GLN A 101 3.67 -5.34 9.96
CA GLN A 101 2.45 -6.09 10.28
C GLN A 101 2.14 -7.13 9.20
N GLU A 102 2.29 -6.79 7.92
CA GLU A 102 2.15 -7.77 6.84
C GLU A 102 3.16 -8.91 6.97
N PHE A 103 4.42 -8.61 7.26
CA PHE A 103 5.46 -9.62 7.46
C PHE A 103 5.15 -10.55 8.65
N LEU A 104 4.62 -10.00 9.75
CA LEU A 104 4.31 -10.77 10.95
C LEU A 104 3.07 -11.64 10.79
N ASN A 105 2.07 -11.17 10.03
CA ASN A 105 0.75 -11.77 10.01
C ASN A 105 0.43 -12.59 8.74
N LYS A 106 1.19 -12.41 7.65
CA LYS A 106 0.94 -13.10 6.38
C LYS A 106 1.96 -14.20 6.12
N HIS A 107 1.48 -15.38 5.74
CA HIS A 107 2.31 -16.53 5.35
C HIS A 107 3.02 -16.25 4.02
N ARG A 108 4.23 -16.77 3.89
CA ARG A 108 5.01 -16.77 2.65
C ARG A 108 5.28 -18.21 2.25
N TYR A 109 5.49 -18.44 0.97
CA TYR A 109 5.86 -19.74 0.43
C TYR A 109 7.21 -19.66 -0.28
N GLN A 110 7.98 -20.72 -0.20
CA GLN A 110 9.19 -20.93 -0.97
C GLN A 110 9.10 -22.30 -1.64
N VAL A 111 9.04 -22.30 -2.97
CA VAL A 111 9.07 -23.55 -3.74
C VAL A 111 10.45 -24.17 -3.72
N HIS A 112 10.50 -25.50 -3.62
CA HIS A 112 11.77 -26.24 -3.65
C HIS A 112 12.34 -26.29 -5.07
N PHE A 113 11.46 -26.28 -6.08
CA PHE A 113 11.82 -26.24 -7.49
C PHE A 113 11.28 -24.96 -8.14
N MET A 114 11.94 -24.46 -9.20
CA MET A 114 11.56 -23.20 -9.84
C MET A 114 10.24 -23.23 -10.64
N GLN A 115 9.47 -24.30 -10.58
CA GLN A 115 8.20 -24.44 -11.29
C GLN A 115 7.07 -24.84 -10.34
N THR A 116 5.98 -24.08 -10.39
CA THR A 116 4.77 -24.27 -9.59
C THR A 116 3.67 -25.02 -10.34
N SER A 117 4.03 -26.10 -11.04
CA SER A 117 3.04 -26.89 -11.79
C SER A 117 2.51 -28.06 -10.98
N LEU A 118 1.18 -28.17 -10.85
CA LEU A 118 0.53 -29.34 -10.24
C LEU A 118 0.63 -30.61 -11.09
N ARG A 119 1.02 -30.48 -12.37
CA ARG A 119 1.07 -31.58 -13.35
C ARG A 119 2.45 -32.20 -13.51
N ALA A 120 3.50 -31.53 -13.04
CA ALA A 120 4.85 -32.04 -13.09
C ALA A 120 5.09 -33.07 -11.98
N ASP A 121 5.88 -34.10 -12.27
CA ASP A 121 6.29 -35.11 -11.29
C ASP A 121 7.75 -34.84 -10.89
N TYR A 122 7.95 -34.51 -9.62
CA TYR A 122 9.22 -34.23 -8.96
C TYR A 122 9.62 -35.35 -7.99
N GLY A 123 8.91 -36.48 -8.01
CA GLY A 123 9.05 -37.56 -7.05
C GLY A 123 8.01 -37.50 -5.96
N GLN A 124 8.04 -38.50 -5.06
CA GLN A 124 7.02 -38.69 -4.04
C GLN A 124 7.33 -37.88 -2.78
N PHE A 125 6.42 -36.99 -2.39
CA PHE A 125 6.49 -36.19 -1.17
C PHE A 125 5.29 -36.45 -0.27
N ARG A 126 5.42 -36.14 1.02
CA ARG A 126 4.30 -36.16 1.98
C ARG A 126 4.04 -34.76 2.50
N CYS A 127 2.79 -34.32 2.46
CA CYS A 127 2.42 -32.97 2.90
C CYS A 127 2.29 -32.90 4.42
N ASP A 128 3.01 -31.99 5.07
CA ASP A 128 2.98 -31.80 6.53
C ASP A 128 1.60 -31.34 7.03
N ARG A 129 0.80 -30.70 6.17
CA ARG A 129 -0.52 -30.17 6.54
C ARG A 129 -1.64 -31.20 6.40
N CYS A 130 -1.72 -31.89 5.26
CA CYS A 130 -2.82 -32.82 4.98
C CYS A 130 -2.42 -34.30 5.03
N ASN A 131 -1.14 -34.61 5.27
CA ASN A 131 -0.56 -35.96 5.30
C ASN A 131 -0.71 -36.80 4.01
N GLN A 132 -1.24 -36.20 2.94
CA GLN A 132 -1.37 -36.85 1.64
C GLN A 132 -0.02 -36.92 0.94
N VAL A 133 0.12 -37.97 0.15
CA VAL A 133 1.23 -38.14 -0.78
C VAL A 133 0.94 -37.33 -2.05
N PHE A 134 1.94 -36.62 -2.56
CA PHE A 134 1.84 -35.87 -3.80
C PHE A 134 3.14 -35.95 -4.60
N TYR A 135 3.07 -35.55 -5.86
CA TYR A 135 4.16 -35.71 -6.82
C TYR A 135 4.69 -34.40 -7.40
N HIS A 136 3.96 -33.29 -7.27
CA HIS A 136 4.39 -32.00 -7.78
C HIS A 136 5.40 -31.30 -6.85
N SER A 137 5.92 -30.13 -7.26
CA SER A 137 6.90 -29.39 -6.46
C SER A 137 6.34 -29.11 -5.05
N PRO A 138 7.05 -29.50 -3.98
CA PRO A 138 6.73 -29.06 -2.63
C PRO A 138 7.08 -27.58 -2.44
N SER A 139 6.56 -27.00 -1.37
CA SER A 139 6.97 -25.69 -0.87
C SER A 139 7.03 -25.64 0.64
N THR A 140 7.98 -24.86 1.15
CA THR A 140 8.08 -24.47 2.56
C THR A 140 7.16 -23.28 2.82
N ILE A 141 6.44 -23.30 3.94
CA ILE A 141 5.58 -22.21 4.40
C ILE A 141 6.22 -21.53 5.60
N LEU A 142 6.38 -20.21 5.51
CA LEU A 142 7.00 -19.36 6.53
C LEU A 142 5.97 -18.37 7.08
N LEU A 143 6.01 -18.09 8.38
CA LEU A 143 5.30 -16.98 9.02
C LEU A 143 6.28 -16.23 9.91
N ALA A 144 6.46 -14.93 9.70
CA ALA A 144 7.44 -14.13 10.43
C ALA A 144 8.85 -14.78 10.46
N GLU A 145 9.33 -15.26 9.30
CA GLU A 145 10.60 -16.01 9.13
C GLU A 145 10.69 -17.38 9.84
N LYS A 146 9.64 -17.81 10.54
CA LYS A 146 9.58 -19.14 11.13
C LYS A 146 8.94 -20.12 10.18
N GLU A 147 9.58 -21.27 10.01
CA GLU A 147 9.01 -22.39 9.28
C GLU A 147 7.81 -22.96 10.02
N VAL A 148 6.66 -22.95 9.35
CA VAL A 148 5.41 -23.54 9.84
C VAL A 148 5.21 -24.92 9.24
N TYR A 149 5.54 -25.08 7.96
CA TYR A 149 5.52 -26.35 7.23
C TYR A 149 6.77 -26.47 6.36
N SER A 150 7.49 -27.57 6.50
CA SER A 150 8.72 -27.84 5.74
C SER A 150 8.40 -28.28 4.30
N CYS A 151 7.34 -29.08 4.15
CA CYS A 151 6.92 -29.71 2.92
C CYS A 151 5.39 -29.62 2.80
N CYS A 152 4.91 -28.68 2.01
CA CYS A 152 3.48 -28.48 1.76
C CYS A 152 3.14 -28.78 0.30
N CYS A 153 1.99 -29.43 0.06
CA CYS A 153 1.51 -29.64 -1.30
C CYS A 153 0.95 -28.34 -1.91
N GLY A 154 0.77 -28.30 -3.23
CA GLY A 154 0.38 -27.09 -3.96
C GLY A 154 -1.04 -26.66 -3.60
N HIS A 155 -1.96 -27.60 -3.40
CA HIS A 155 -3.30 -27.31 -2.90
C HIS A 155 -3.30 -26.71 -1.49
N CYS A 156 -2.51 -27.26 -0.57
CA CYS A 156 -2.40 -26.71 0.78
C CYS A 156 -1.77 -25.31 0.77
N THR A 157 -0.77 -25.12 -0.08
CA THR A 157 -0.09 -23.84 -0.27
C THR A 157 -1.03 -22.80 -0.85
N ASN A 158 -1.77 -23.12 -1.92
CA ASN A 158 -2.82 -22.25 -2.47
C ASN A 158 -3.84 -21.87 -1.39
N SER A 159 -4.33 -22.85 -0.62
CA SER A 159 -5.29 -22.59 0.46
C SER A 159 -4.76 -21.65 1.55
N ILE A 160 -3.47 -21.75 1.93
CA ILE A 160 -2.86 -20.86 2.94
C ILE A 160 -2.65 -19.47 2.33
N ILE A 161 -1.97 -19.40 1.19
CA ILE A 161 -1.56 -18.15 0.56
C ILE A 161 -2.78 -17.36 0.06
N TYR A 162 -3.82 -18.03 -0.42
CA TYR A 162 -5.06 -17.36 -0.84
C TYR A 162 -5.75 -16.64 0.32
N LYS A 163 -5.73 -17.20 1.54
CA LYS A 163 -6.33 -16.54 2.72
C LYS A 163 -5.64 -15.23 3.06
N ASP A 164 -4.32 -15.15 2.88
CA ASP A 164 -3.54 -13.96 3.27
C ASP A 164 -3.32 -12.96 2.13
N TRP A 165 -3.30 -13.45 0.88
CA TRP A 165 -2.90 -12.67 -0.29
C TRP A 165 -3.92 -12.67 -1.43
N GLY A 166 -4.97 -13.50 -1.38
CA GLY A 166 -5.93 -13.67 -2.48
C GLY A 166 -5.29 -14.23 -3.76
N LYS A 167 -4.20 -14.99 -3.64
CA LYS A 167 -3.42 -15.53 -4.77
C LYS A 167 -3.25 -17.05 -4.67
N GLU A 168 -3.22 -17.69 -5.83
CA GLU A 168 -2.96 -19.12 -5.99
C GLU A 168 -1.63 -19.33 -6.72
N PRO A 169 -0.53 -19.57 -6.00
CA PRO A 169 0.80 -19.70 -6.62
C PRO A 169 1.01 -20.96 -7.45
N PHE A 170 0.29 -22.04 -7.15
CA PHE A 170 0.31 -23.28 -7.92
C PHE A 170 -0.85 -23.36 -8.90
N SER A 171 -0.57 -23.82 -10.12
CA SER A 171 -1.53 -23.99 -11.23
C SER A 171 -1.38 -25.31 -11.96
#